data_AF-A0A0L1JQB1-F1
#
_entry.id   AF-A0A0L1JQB1-F1
#
_cell.length_a   1.000
_cell.length_b   1.000
_cell.length_c   1.000
_cell.angle_alpha   90.00
_cell.angle_beta   90.00
_cell.angle_gamma   90.00
#
_symmetry.space_group_name_H-M   'P 1'
#
loop_
_entity.id
_entity.type
_entity.pdbx_description
1 polymer ?
#
loop_
_entity_poly.entity_id
_entity_poly.type
_entity_poly.pdbx_seq_one_letter_code
_entity_poly.pdbx_strand_id
1 'polypeptide(L)'
;MGAALDRMRDVARTGSRDAFLLAAMRVLALAGNGHTRIIPMPALEVIPSRIVARGAGWHLCGADGGTLEHVDGIDPETLFARWTPFLAGTPARQRAVAGVMFAWPAALSAGGIDPGRQVTFGLSGGGSVACDMSTRVPALDLYPVHERGGDVPGADPWAKSDSPGTRVRLASLAEAEVPDLDAVIADASRRVAAGDGQVVLDLRGNPGGSFLKALPLVAALDAHAARCAVQVDRYTFSAAIVVAVLVRHRLGARARLFGETMGDGLTFWAEGGTATLPQTGALLRWSDGFHDWAHGDPEGRGPADLRPHMVATGTPHIHPERDLEGWLTA
;
A
#
# COMPACT_ATOMS: atom_id res chain seq x y z
N MET A 1 -13.46 12.51 18.26
CA MET A 1 -14.26 12.81 17.04
C MET A 1 -14.73 14.27 17.00
N GLY A 2 -15.51 14.76 17.98
CA GLY A 2 -16.07 16.13 17.97
C GLY A 2 -15.09 17.26 17.63
N ALA A 3 -13.98 17.36 18.37
CA ALA A 3 -12.97 18.40 18.12
C ALA A 3 -12.34 18.37 16.70
N ALA A 4 -12.21 17.18 16.09
CA ALA A 4 -11.67 17.06 14.73
C ALA A 4 -12.69 17.54 13.68
N LEU A 5 -13.98 17.24 13.89
CA LEU A 5 -15.06 17.73 13.04
C LEU A 5 -15.22 19.25 13.15
N ASP A 6 -15.14 19.81 14.36
CA ASP A 6 -15.23 21.26 14.55
C ASP A 6 -14.08 21.98 13.86
N ARG A 7 -12.85 21.47 14.00
CA ARG A 7 -11.70 22.00 13.26
C ARG A 7 -11.89 21.91 11.74
N MET A 8 -12.41 20.80 11.22
CA MET A 8 -12.70 20.65 9.79
C MET A 8 -13.74 21.68 9.33
N ARG A 9 -14.80 21.93 10.13
CA ARG A 9 -15.79 22.97 9.84
C ARG A 9 -15.19 24.37 9.85
N ASP A 10 -14.33 24.66 10.81
CA ASP A 10 -13.67 25.96 10.90
C ASP A 10 -12.76 26.21 9.70
N VAL A 11 -11.96 25.21 9.31
CA VAL A 11 -11.09 25.31 8.14
C VAL A 11 -11.89 25.39 6.84
N ALA A 12 -13.03 24.70 6.74
CA ALA A 12 -13.91 24.84 5.58
C ALA A 12 -14.40 26.30 5.39
N ARG A 13 -14.50 27.08 6.47
CA ARG A 13 -14.87 28.50 6.43
C ARG A 13 -13.73 29.42 6.01
N THR A 14 -12.46 29.00 6.11
CA THR A 14 -11.31 29.84 5.72
C THR A 14 -11.04 29.80 4.22
N GLY A 15 -11.65 28.87 3.48
CA GLY A 15 -11.48 28.72 2.03
C GLY A 15 -10.16 28.06 1.59
N SER A 16 -9.29 27.65 2.52
CA SER A 16 -8.05 26.96 2.17
C SER A 16 -8.33 25.48 1.81
N ARG A 17 -8.19 25.16 0.51
CA ARG A 17 -8.35 23.79 -0.02
C ARG A 17 -7.46 22.79 0.72
N ASP A 18 -6.17 23.09 0.84
CA ASP A 18 -5.20 22.16 1.39
C ASP A 18 -5.38 21.95 2.90
N ALA A 19 -5.68 23.03 3.64
CA ALA A 19 -6.00 22.91 5.05
C ALA A 19 -7.28 22.07 5.26
N PHE A 20 -8.29 22.24 4.39
CA PHE A 20 -9.50 21.43 4.44
C PHE A 20 -9.19 19.95 4.20
N LEU A 21 -8.37 19.64 3.19
CA LEU A 21 -7.97 18.27 2.89
C LEU A 21 -7.22 17.62 4.06
N LEU A 22 -6.26 18.31 4.69
CA LEU A 22 -5.59 17.80 5.90
C LEU A 22 -6.56 17.59 7.06
N ALA A 23 -7.51 18.50 7.27
CA ALA A 23 -8.52 18.35 8.32
C ALA A 23 -9.45 17.15 8.06
N ALA A 24 -9.90 16.96 6.81
CA ALA A 24 -10.72 15.83 6.41
C ALA A 24 -9.95 14.50 6.55
N MET A 25 -8.71 14.46 6.07
CA MET A 25 -7.80 13.32 6.27
C MET A 25 -7.69 12.93 7.75
N ARG A 26 -7.52 13.91 8.64
CA ARG A 26 -7.48 13.67 10.09
C ARG A 26 -8.78 13.08 10.65
N VAL A 27 -9.94 13.55 10.20
CA VAL A 27 -11.23 13.00 10.64
C VAL A 27 -11.37 11.54 10.22
N LEU A 28 -11.06 11.22 8.96
CA LEU A 28 -11.21 9.87 8.43
C LEU A 28 -10.17 8.90 9.01
N ALA A 29 -8.95 9.37 9.30
CA ALA A 29 -7.90 8.57 9.94
C ALA A 29 -8.32 8.03 11.34
N LEU A 30 -9.26 8.69 12.02
CA LEU A 30 -9.80 8.21 13.30
C LEU A 30 -10.52 6.85 13.20
N ALA A 31 -10.94 6.45 12.00
CA ALA A 31 -11.53 5.13 11.79
C ALA A 31 -10.50 3.99 11.93
N GLY A 32 -9.19 4.29 11.87
CA GLY A 32 -8.14 3.29 11.93
C GLY A 32 -8.16 2.28 10.77
N ASN A 33 -8.88 2.59 9.67
CA ASN A 33 -9.13 1.67 8.57
C ASN A 33 -8.46 2.16 7.27
N GLY A 34 -7.66 1.31 6.62
CA GLY A 34 -6.93 1.68 5.40
C GLY A 34 -7.83 1.97 4.20
N HIS A 35 -9.06 1.46 4.21
CA HIS A 35 -10.05 1.64 3.15
C HIS A 35 -11.04 2.78 3.40
N THR A 36 -11.07 3.36 4.61
CA THR A 36 -11.91 4.53 4.92
C THR A 36 -11.04 5.77 5.03
N ARG A 37 -10.92 6.54 3.94
CA ARG A 37 -9.94 7.63 3.86
C ARG A 37 -10.27 8.68 2.82
N ILE A 38 -9.62 9.83 2.95
CA ILE A 38 -9.43 10.76 1.84
C ILE A 38 -8.26 10.27 0.99
N ILE A 39 -8.45 10.24 -0.33
CA ILE A 39 -7.42 10.05 -1.35
C ILE A 39 -7.18 11.44 -1.96
N PRO A 40 -6.19 12.19 -1.46
CA PRO A 40 -6.06 13.59 -1.82
C PRO A 40 -5.44 13.79 -3.21
N MET A 41 -4.66 12.83 -3.73
CA MET A 41 -3.80 13.00 -4.92
C MET A 41 -4.49 13.67 -6.13
N PRO A 42 -5.74 13.34 -6.50
CA PRO A 42 -6.41 14.02 -7.62
C PRO A 42 -6.64 15.54 -7.43
N ALA A 43 -6.57 16.02 -6.18
CA ALA A 43 -6.76 17.42 -5.81
C ALA A 43 -5.46 18.18 -5.50
N LEU A 44 -4.32 17.49 -5.44
CA LEU A 44 -3.09 18.06 -4.94
C LEU A 44 -2.18 18.56 -6.05
N GLU A 45 -1.48 19.64 -5.74
CA GLU A 45 -0.28 20.08 -6.41
C GLU A 45 0.90 19.94 -5.44
N VAL A 46 1.99 19.35 -5.91
CA VAL A 46 3.17 19.02 -5.09
C VAL A 46 4.42 19.61 -5.71
N ILE A 47 5.50 19.76 -4.93
CA ILE A 47 6.82 20.00 -5.53
C ILE A 47 7.21 18.81 -6.43
N PRO A 48 8.04 19.02 -7.46
CA PRO A 48 8.41 17.98 -8.41
C PRO A 48 9.45 16.98 -7.84
N SER A 49 9.13 16.39 -6.69
CA SER A 49 9.92 15.34 -6.05
C SER A 49 9.03 14.17 -5.67
N ARG A 50 9.56 12.96 -5.83
CA ARG A 50 8.89 11.72 -5.45
C ARG A 50 9.69 11.04 -4.37
N ILE A 51 9.04 10.78 -3.24
CA ILE A 51 9.61 10.03 -2.12
C ILE A 51 8.74 8.80 -1.84
N VAL A 52 9.37 7.66 -1.67
CA VAL A 52 8.71 6.38 -1.38
C VAL A 52 9.31 5.71 -0.15
N ALA A 53 8.52 4.90 0.55
CA ALA A 53 9.04 4.09 1.64
C ALA A 53 9.65 2.78 1.08
N ARG A 54 10.87 2.46 1.50
CA ARG A 54 11.58 1.22 1.16
C ARG A 54 12.33 0.69 2.39
N GLY A 55 12.12 -0.58 2.75
CA GLY A 55 12.70 -1.11 3.97
C GLY A 55 12.33 -0.24 5.17
N ALA A 56 13.29 -0.01 6.06
CA ALA A 56 13.09 0.86 7.21
C ALA A 56 13.16 2.37 6.89
N GLY A 57 13.48 2.77 5.65
CA GLY A 57 13.79 4.16 5.29
C GLY A 57 12.80 4.82 4.32
N TRP A 58 13.17 6.03 3.92
CA TRP A 58 12.54 6.81 2.87
C TRP A 58 13.54 7.02 1.74
N HIS A 59 13.08 6.99 0.50
CA HIS A 59 13.94 7.10 -0.66
C HIS A 59 13.43 8.21 -1.58
N LEU A 60 14.29 9.19 -1.86
CA LEU A 60 14.07 10.17 -2.92
C LEU A 60 14.33 9.49 -4.25
N CYS A 61 13.34 9.48 -5.14
CA CYS A 61 13.43 8.85 -6.45
C CYS A 61 14.04 9.82 -7.48
N GLY A 62 14.72 9.26 -8.49
CA GLY A 62 15.33 10.02 -9.58
C GLY A 62 16.83 9.74 -9.73
N ALA A 63 17.46 10.37 -10.73
CA ALA A 63 18.88 10.18 -11.02
C ALA A 63 19.78 10.63 -9.86
N ASP A 64 19.42 11.73 -9.19
CA ASP A 64 20.10 12.27 -8.01
C ASP A 64 19.45 11.76 -6.70
N GLY A 65 18.69 10.68 -6.79
CA GLY A 65 17.94 10.09 -5.70
C GLY A 65 18.81 9.30 -4.72
N GLY A 66 18.23 8.94 -3.56
CA GLY A 66 18.97 8.26 -2.50
C GLY A 66 18.13 8.05 -1.25
N THR A 67 18.70 7.33 -0.28
CA THR A 67 18.12 7.21 1.05
C THR A 67 18.10 8.58 1.73
N LEU A 68 16.93 8.97 2.23
CA LEU A 68 16.71 10.26 2.85
C LEU A 68 17.15 10.23 4.32
N GLU A 69 17.99 11.19 4.72
CA GLU A 69 18.48 11.35 6.09
C GLU A 69 17.82 12.51 6.83
N HIS A 70 17.49 13.59 6.11
CA HIS A 70 16.77 14.73 6.68
C HIS A 70 16.02 15.53 5.62
N VAL A 71 15.00 16.27 6.05
CA VAL A 71 14.30 17.28 5.25
C VAL A 71 14.36 18.60 6.01
N ASP A 72 15.10 19.57 5.47
CA ASP A 72 15.43 20.83 6.15
C ASP A 72 15.97 20.62 7.59
N GLY A 73 16.86 19.64 7.74
CA GLY A 73 17.48 19.27 9.01
C GLY A 73 16.56 18.49 9.97
N ILE A 74 15.32 18.19 9.58
CA ILE A 74 14.40 17.36 10.36
C ILE A 74 14.50 15.91 9.90
N ASP A 75 14.66 15.00 10.86
CA ASP A 75 14.63 13.55 10.62
C ASP A 75 13.29 13.11 9.96
N PRO A 76 13.31 12.30 8.88
CA PRO A 76 12.10 11.89 8.17
C PRO A 76 11.10 11.09 9.02
N GLU A 77 11.57 10.33 10.00
CA GLU A 77 10.69 9.59 10.92
C GLU A 77 9.97 10.55 11.88
N THR A 78 10.61 11.63 12.28
CA THR A 78 9.99 12.70 13.06
C THR A 78 8.85 13.38 12.29
N LEU A 79 9.06 13.65 11.00
CA LEU A 79 7.99 14.17 10.12
C LEU A 79 6.86 13.17 9.96
N PHE A 80 7.19 11.91 9.67
CA PHE A 80 6.21 10.83 9.56
C PHE A 80 5.36 10.71 10.83
N ALA A 81 5.97 10.74 12.01
CA ALA A 81 5.26 10.70 13.29
C ALA A 81 4.29 11.88 13.47
N ARG A 82 4.66 13.09 13.01
CA ARG A 82 3.78 14.27 13.01
C ARG A 82 2.62 14.12 12.02
N TRP A 83 2.80 13.34 10.95
CA TRP A 83 1.78 13.12 9.93
C TRP A 83 0.84 11.94 10.19
N THR A 84 1.23 10.99 11.04
CA THR A 84 0.41 9.84 11.42
C THR A 84 -1.06 10.18 11.71
N PRO A 85 -1.42 11.28 12.40
CA PRO A 85 -2.82 11.64 12.64
C PRO A 85 -3.63 11.96 11.38
N PHE A 86 -3.01 12.20 10.22
CA PHE A 86 -3.68 12.47 8.94
C PHE A 86 -3.79 11.22 8.05
N LEU A 87 -3.08 10.13 8.40
CA LEU A 87 -2.95 8.95 7.55
C LEU A 87 -3.84 7.83 8.09
N ALA A 88 -4.71 7.28 7.25
CA ALA A 88 -5.63 6.21 7.63
C ALA A 88 -4.98 4.81 7.55
N GLY A 89 -5.48 3.89 8.36
CA GLY A 89 -5.06 2.48 8.40
C GLY A 89 -3.97 2.17 9.42
N THR A 90 -3.37 0.99 9.29
CA THR A 90 -2.28 0.50 10.15
C THR A 90 -0.99 1.31 9.96
N PRO A 91 0.00 1.22 10.87
CA PRO A 91 1.29 1.86 10.68
C PRO A 91 1.98 1.50 9.36
N ALA A 92 1.88 0.25 8.92
CA ALA A 92 2.39 -0.19 7.63
C ALA A 92 1.67 0.53 6.47
N ARG A 93 0.34 0.66 6.54
CA ARG A 93 -0.44 1.41 5.54
C ARG A 93 -0.05 2.86 5.48
N GLN A 94 0.00 3.51 6.63
CA GLN A 94 0.32 4.93 6.77
C GLN A 94 1.68 5.20 6.14
N ARG A 95 2.68 4.37 6.47
CA ARG A 95 4.01 4.47 5.89
C ARG A 95 4.03 4.30 4.37
N ALA A 96 3.30 3.32 3.85
CA ALA A 96 3.20 3.07 2.41
C ALA A 96 2.67 4.29 1.62
N VAL A 97 1.79 5.10 2.23
CA VAL A 97 1.14 6.22 1.52
C VAL A 97 1.62 7.61 1.93
N ALA A 98 2.53 7.71 2.91
CA ALA A 98 3.01 9.01 3.39
C ALA A 98 4.00 9.69 2.43
N GLY A 99 4.48 9.01 1.39
CA GLY A 99 5.47 9.56 0.45
C GLY A 99 5.07 10.91 -0.14
N VAL A 100 3.78 11.12 -0.42
CA VAL A 100 3.23 12.39 -0.93
C VAL A 100 3.33 13.53 0.08
N MET A 101 3.35 13.24 1.38
CA MET A 101 3.43 14.25 2.44
C MET A 101 4.76 15.00 2.42
N PHE A 102 5.83 14.36 1.94
CA PHE A 102 7.13 15.01 1.75
C PHE A 102 7.18 15.96 0.55
N ALA A 103 6.24 15.85 -0.38
CA ALA A 103 6.16 16.71 -1.55
C ALA A 103 5.00 17.70 -1.49
N TRP A 104 4.08 17.56 -0.53
CA TRP A 104 2.93 18.42 -0.38
C TRP A 104 3.22 19.57 0.60
N PRO A 105 3.29 20.84 0.14
CA PRO A 105 3.67 21.98 0.97
C PRO A 105 2.86 22.14 2.25
N ALA A 106 1.54 21.98 2.20
CA ALA A 106 0.71 22.10 3.39
C ALA A 106 1.02 20.99 4.40
N ALA A 107 1.36 19.79 3.94
CA ALA A 107 1.82 18.70 4.79
C ALA A 107 3.20 18.99 5.40
N LEU A 108 4.15 19.53 4.61
CA LEU A 108 5.45 19.98 5.10
C LEU A 108 5.29 21.04 6.21
N SER A 109 4.45 22.05 6.00
CA SER A 109 4.10 23.03 7.04
C SER A 109 3.43 22.41 8.26
N ALA A 110 2.51 21.47 8.07
CA ALA A 110 1.91 20.72 9.19
C ALA A 110 2.95 19.84 9.92
N GLY A 111 4.01 19.45 9.23
CA GLY A 111 5.18 18.74 9.78
C GLY A 111 6.18 19.67 10.47
N GLY A 112 5.99 20.99 10.44
CA GLY A 112 6.86 21.99 11.06
C GLY A 112 8.01 22.47 10.18
N ILE A 113 7.96 22.21 8.87
CA ILE A 113 8.87 22.82 7.89
C ILE A 113 8.29 24.17 7.48
N ASP A 114 9.08 25.24 7.63
CA ASP A 114 8.69 26.56 7.17
C ASP A 114 8.48 26.52 5.64
N PRO A 115 7.34 26.96 5.10
CA PRO A 115 7.10 27.04 3.66
C PRO A 115 7.93 28.16 2.99
N GLY A 116 9.19 28.34 3.40
CA GLY A 116 10.14 29.20 2.73
C GLY A 116 10.29 28.83 1.25
N ARG A 117 11.19 29.51 0.54
CA ARG A 117 11.27 29.33 -0.92
C ARG A 117 11.71 27.92 -1.34
N GLN A 118 12.40 27.18 -0.50
CA GLN A 118 12.96 25.88 -0.86
C GLN A 118 12.81 24.89 0.29
N VAL A 119 12.70 23.62 -0.07
CA VAL A 119 12.86 22.47 0.83
C VAL A 119 14.07 21.65 0.38
N THR A 120 14.92 21.26 1.33
CA THR A 120 16.16 20.52 1.06
C THR A 120 16.06 19.10 1.58
N PHE A 121 16.26 18.13 0.69
CA PHE A 121 16.35 16.71 1.00
C PHE A 121 17.82 16.33 1.15
N GLY A 122 18.25 16.01 2.37
CA GLY A 122 19.57 15.45 2.65
C GLY A 122 19.60 13.95 2.44
N LEU A 123 20.62 13.44 1.76
CA LEU A 123 20.76 12.05 1.36
C LEU A 123 21.94 11.38 2.05
N SER A 124 21.83 10.07 2.25
CA SER A 124 22.95 9.26 2.73
C SER A 124 24.16 9.38 1.81
N GLY A 125 25.32 9.62 2.42
CA GLY A 125 26.56 9.94 1.71
C GLY A 125 26.85 11.43 1.55
N GLY A 126 26.04 12.31 2.17
CA GLY A 126 26.29 13.75 2.25
C GLY A 126 25.80 14.57 1.05
N GLY A 127 25.07 13.94 0.12
CA GLY A 127 24.39 14.62 -0.97
C GLY A 127 23.16 15.40 -0.49
N SER A 128 22.71 16.39 -1.26
CA SER A 128 21.43 17.05 -1.01
C SER A 128 20.76 17.51 -2.30
N VAL A 129 19.43 17.53 -2.28
CA VAL A 129 18.59 18.01 -3.39
C VAL A 129 17.67 19.11 -2.86
N ALA A 130 17.81 20.32 -3.41
CA ALA A 130 16.94 21.45 -3.08
C ALA A 130 15.80 21.56 -4.10
N CYS A 131 14.57 21.73 -3.62
CA CYS A 131 13.38 21.85 -4.44
C CYS A 131 12.70 23.20 -4.19
N ASP A 132 12.39 23.92 -5.27
CA ASP A 132 11.66 25.18 -5.19
C ASP A 132 10.19 24.92 -4.82
N MET A 133 9.76 25.49 -3.68
CA MET A 133 8.39 25.42 -3.22
C MET A 133 7.43 26.28 -4.04
N SER A 134 7.83 27.01 -5.07
CA SER A 134 6.92 27.66 -6.01
C SER A 134 6.63 26.80 -7.23
N THR A 135 7.51 25.85 -7.55
CA THR A 135 7.32 24.91 -8.65
C THR A 135 6.35 23.82 -8.22
N ARG A 136 5.29 23.63 -9.02
CA ARG A 136 4.20 22.71 -8.73
C ARG A 136 3.89 21.83 -9.92
N VAL A 137 3.59 20.58 -9.63
CA VAL A 137 3.07 19.60 -10.59
C VAL A 137 1.85 18.88 -10.00
N PRO A 138 0.93 18.38 -10.82
CA PRO A 138 -0.16 17.52 -10.37
C PRO A 138 0.39 16.33 -9.57
N ALA A 139 -0.17 16.05 -8.39
CA ALA A 139 0.35 14.97 -7.56
C ALA A 139 0.20 13.60 -8.24
N LEU A 140 -0.82 13.39 -9.08
CA LEU A 140 -1.00 12.12 -9.79
C LEU A 140 0.13 11.80 -10.77
N ASP A 141 0.86 12.79 -11.25
CA ASP A 141 2.02 12.59 -12.14
C ASP A 141 3.18 11.93 -11.38
N LEU A 142 3.24 12.12 -10.06
CA LEU A 142 4.32 11.62 -9.20
C LEU A 142 3.87 10.57 -8.19
N TYR A 143 2.59 10.53 -7.82
CA TYR A 143 2.03 9.74 -6.74
C TYR A 143 0.71 9.11 -7.19
N PRO A 144 0.75 7.94 -7.83
CA PRO A 144 -0.46 7.26 -8.26
C PRO A 144 -1.30 6.86 -7.04
N VAL A 145 -2.62 6.72 -7.24
CA VAL A 145 -3.53 6.26 -6.17
C VAL A 145 -3.12 4.88 -5.64
N HIS A 146 -2.59 4.04 -6.53
CA HIS A 146 -2.14 2.68 -6.25
C HIS A 146 -0.62 2.67 -6.22
N GLU A 147 -0.08 3.14 -5.09
CA GLU A 147 1.37 3.23 -4.83
C GLU A 147 2.00 1.84 -4.65
N ARG A 148 3.20 1.67 -5.22
CA ARG A 148 3.93 0.39 -5.31
C ARG A 148 5.38 0.49 -4.80
N GLY A 149 5.84 1.70 -4.45
CA GLY A 149 7.20 1.95 -3.96
C GLY A 149 8.28 2.01 -5.04
N GLY A 150 7.89 2.05 -6.31
CA GLY A 150 8.82 2.14 -7.46
C GLY A 150 9.40 3.55 -7.65
N ASP A 151 10.58 3.64 -8.26
CA ASP A 151 11.23 4.94 -8.56
C ASP A 151 10.42 5.77 -9.53
N VAL A 152 9.84 5.10 -10.52
CA VAL A 152 8.94 5.71 -11.49
C VAL A 152 7.50 5.53 -11.00
N PRO A 153 6.66 6.59 -11.06
CA PRO A 153 5.24 6.51 -10.74
C PRO A 153 4.55 5.33 -11.44
N GLY A 154 3.92 4.45 -10.66
CA GLY A 154 3.16 3.30 -11.17
C GLY A 154 4.01 2.12 -11.66
N ALA A 155 5.33 2.25 -11.73
CA ALA A 155 6.20 1.14 -12.10
C ALA A 155 6.16 0.04 -11.04
N ASP A 156 6.25 -1.22 -11.50
CA ASP A 156 6.43 -2.38 -10.63
C ASP A 156 7.94 -2.60 -10.37
N PRO A 157 8.46 -2.22 -9.19
CA PRO A 157 9.89 -2.42 -8.88
C PRO A 157 10.25 -3.90 -8.82
N TRP A 158 9.26 -4.77 -8.67
CA TRP A 158 9.43 -6.21 -8.54
C TRP A 158 9.27 -6.95 -9.86
N ALA A 159 9.05 -6.26 -10.99
CA ALA A 159 8.82 -6.93 -12.28
C ALA A 159 9.96 -7.90 -12.64
N LYS A 160 11.21 -7.48 -12.39
CA LYS A 160 12.45 -8.23 -12.66
C LYS A 160 13.10 -8.65 -11.35
N SER A 161 12.49 -9.60 -10.64
CA SER A 161 13.12 -10.28 -9.51
C SER A 161 13.50 -11.68 -9.96
N ASP A 162 14.75 -12.05 -9.76
CA ASP A 162 15.16 -13.45 -9.82
C ASP A 162 14.53 -14.19 -8.65
N SER A 163 14.19 -15.46 -8.87
CA SER A 163 13.58 -16.31 -7.86
C SER A 163 13.91 -17.77 -8.13
N PRO A 164 14.20 -18.57 -7.10
CA PRO A 164 14.27 -20.02 -7.26
C PRO A 164 12.90 -20.59 -7.64
N GLY A 165 12.88 -21.59 -8.52
CA GLY A 165 11.66 -22.28 -8.96
C GLY A 165 10.74 -21.44 -9.86
N THR A 166 9.47 -21.84 -9.90
CA THR A 166 8.44 -21.19 -10.72
C THR A 166 7.99 -19.88 -10.08
N ARG A 167 8.33 -18.75 -10.69
CA ARG A 167 7.89 -17.42 -10.22
C ARG A 167 6.54 -17.02 -10.81
N VAL A 168 5.60 -16.68 -9.92
CA VAL A 168 4.30 -16.09 -10.25
C VAL A 168 4.22 -14.69 -9.65
N ARG A 169 4.33 -13.67 -10.50
CA ARG A 169 4.17 -12.26 -10.11
C ARG A 169 2.73 -11.82 -10.38
N LEU A 170 2.03 -11.35 -9.34
CA LEU A 170 0.73 -10.68 -9.48
C LEU A 170 0.87 -9.24 -9.01
N ALA A 171 1.08 -8.31 -9.94
CA ALA A 171 1.21 -6.89 -9.61
C ALA A 171 -0.12 -6.26 -9.16
N SER A 172 -1.26 -6.73 -9.64
CA SER A 172 -2.58 -6.26 -9.21
C SER A 172 -3.60 -7.36 -9.36
N LEU A 173 -4.72 -7.24 -8.66
CA LEU A 173 -5.93 -8.03 -8.87
C LEU A 173 -7.08 -7.16 -9.39
N ALA A 174 -6.78 -5.92 -9.80
CA ALA A 174 -7.75 -5.00 -10.37
C ALA A 174 -7.73 -5.09 -11.90
N GLU A 175 -8.88 -5.37 -12.52
CA GLU A 175 -9.01 -5.47 -13.98
C GLU A 175 -8.69 -4.15 -14.70
N ALA A 176 -8.89 -3.01 -14.02
CA ALA A 176 -8.50 -1.70 -14.54
C ALA A 176 -6.97 -1.53 -14.70
N GLU A 177 -6.17 -2.32 -13.98
CA GLU A 177 -4.69 -2.27 -14.02
C GLU A 177 -4.08 -3.45 -14.77
N VAL A 178 -4.77 -4.58 -14.81
CA VAL A 178 -4.32 -5.79 -15.49
C VAL A 178 -5.37 -6.17 -16.53
N PRO A 179 -5.18 -5.74 -17.79
CA PRO A 179 -6.00 -6.19 -18.90
C PRO A 179 -5.99 -7.72 -18.96
N ASP A 180 -7.17 -8.33 -19.11
CA ASP A 180 -7.35 -9.78 -19.14
C ASP A 180 -6.74 -10.51 -17.94
N LEU A 181 -7.08 -10.03 -16.74
CA LEU A 181 -6.66 -10.65 -15.47
C LEU A 181 -6.98 -12.16 -15.43
N ASP A 182 -8.09 -12.59 -16.02
CA ASP A 182 -8.47 -14.01 -16.08
C ASP A 182 -7.44 -14.84 -16.87
N ALA A 183 -7.00 -14.36 -18.04
CA ALA A 183 -5.95 -15.05 -18.80
C ALA A 183 -4.60 -15.05 -18.06
N VAL A 184 -4.25 -13.96 -17.36
CA VAL A 184 -3.03 -13.89 -16.55
C VAL A 184 -3.06 -14.92 -15.41
N ILE A 185 -4.20 -15.06 -14.72
CA ILE A 185 -4.37 -16.06 -13.66
C ILE A 185 -4.35 -17.48 -14.24
N ALA A 186 -4.98 -17.70 -15.39
CA ALA A 186 -4.97 -19.01 -16.05
C ALA A 186 -3.55 -19.41 -16.48
N ASP A 187 -2.77 -18.47 -17.00
CA ASP A 187 -1.37 -18.71 -17.35
C ASP A 187 -0.50 -19.02 -16.13
N ALA A 188 -0.63 -18.22 -15.07
CA ALA A 188 0.05 -18.48 -13.81
C ALA A 188 -0.27 -19.89 -13.27
N SER A 189 -1.55 -20.28 -13.32
CA SER A 189 -2.00 -21.60 -12.88
C SER A 189 -1.39 -22.73 -13.72
N ARG A 190 -1.30 -22.58 -15.05
CA ARG A 190 -0.63 -23.56 -15.93
C ARG A 190 0.87 -23.67 -15.63
N ARG A 191 1.55 -22.54 -15.41
CA ARG A 191 2.98 -22.54 -15.06
C ARG A 191 3.24 -23.25 -13.74
N VAL A 192 2.40 -23.02 -12.73
CA VAL A 192 2.46 -23.75 -11.45
C VAL A 192 2.26 -25.26 -11.66
N ALA A 193 1.29 -25.67 -12.48
CA ALA A 193 1.02 -27.08 -12.74
C ALA A 193 2.13 -27.80 -13.52
N ALA A 194 2.84 -27.08 -14.40
CA ALA A 194 3.92 -27.61 -15.22
C ALA A 194 5.32 -27.51 -14.56
N GLY A 195 5.43 -26.77 -13.45
CA GLY A 195 6.68 -26.52 -12.76
C GLY A 195 7.21 -27.70 -11.94
N ASP A 196 8.32 -27.47 -11.25
CA ASP A 196 8.98 -28.42 -10.35
C ASP A 196 8.34 -28.49 -8.95
N GLY A 197 7.23 -27.77 -8.73
CA GLY A 197 6.54 -27.68 -7.45
C GLY A 197 7.16 -26.70 -6.44
N GLN A 198 8.31 -26.09 -6.74
CA GLN A 198 8.84 -24.96 -5.97
C GLN A 198 8.31 -23.67 -6.57
N VAL A 199 7.51 -22.92 -5.81
CA VAL A 199 6.83 -21.73 -6.31
C VAL A 199 7.16 -20.51 -5.48
N VAL A 200 7.42 -19.39 -6.14
CA VAL A 200 7.44 -18.06 -5.52
C VAL A 200 6.25 -17.26 -6.03
N LEU A 201 5.28 -17.01 -5.14
CA LEU A 201 4.15 -16.12 -5.39
C LEU A 201 4.49 -14.71 -4.89
N ASP A 202 4.72 -13.78 -5.81
CA ASP A 202 5.15 -12.42 -5.49
C ASP A 202 3.97 -11.44 -5.51
N LEU A 203 3.53 -11.05 -4.31
CA LEU A 203 2.43 -10.11 -4.05
C LEU A 203 2.93 -8.77 -3.51
N ARG A 204 4.25 -8.52 -3.49
CA ARG A 204 4.80 -7.23 -3.09
C ARG A 204 4.28 -6.13 -4.02
N GLY A 205 3.99 -4.94 -3.52
CA GLY A 205 3.43 -3.87 -4.37
C GLY A 205 2.01 -4.11 -4.87
N ASN A 206 1.31 -5.19 -4.49
CA ASN A 206 -0.03 -5.49 -5.01
C ASN A 206 -1.12 -4.81 -4.17
N PRO A 207 -1.82 -3.78 -4.71
CA PRO A 207 -2.79 -3.00 -3.96
C PRO A 207 -4.14 -3.73 -3.72
N GLY A 208 -4.32 -4.91 -4.30
CA GLY A 208 -5.56 -5.68 -4.25
C GLY A 208 -6.36 -5.57 -5.55
N GLY A 209 -7.70 -5.58 -5.42
CA GLY A 209 -8.66 -5.80 -6.50
C GLY A 209 -9.63 -6.92 -6.12
N SER A 210 -9.88 -7.90 -6.98
CA SER A 210 -10.77 -9.03 -6.69
C SER A 210 -9.98 -10.31 -6.36
N PHE A 211 -10.04 -10.79 -5.11
CA PHE A 211 -9.40 -12.05 -4.75
C PHE A 211 -10.12 -13.28 -5.32
N LEU A 212 -11.42 -13.16 -5.62
CA LEU A 212 -12.20 -14.24 -6.24
C LEU A 212 -11.58 -14.68 -7.57
N LYS A 213 -11.03 -13.72 -8.32
CA LYS A 213 -10.31 -13.96 -9.57
C LYS A 213 -9.04 -14.77 -9.38
N ALA A 214 -8.40 -14.72 -8.22
CA ALA A 214 -7.19 -15.47 -7.91
C ALA A 214 -7.47 -16.90 -7.41
N LEU A 215 -8.71 -17.27 -7.11
CA LEU A 215 -9.05 -18.60 -6.58
C LEU A 215 -8.58 -19.78 -7.45
N PRO A 216 -8.61 -19.72 -8.80
CA PRO A 216 -8.05 -20.78 -9.65
C PRO A 216 -6.55 -20.97 -9.43
N LEU A 217 -5.78 -19.90 -9.27
CA LEU A 217 -4.35 -19.99 -8.95
C LEU A 217 -4.13 -20.57 -7.55
N VAL A 218 -4.92 -20.16 -6.57
CA VAL A 218 -4.84 -20.75 -5.21
C VAL A 218 -5.11 -22.26 -5.26
N ALA A 219 -6.07 -22.72 -6.08
CA ALA A 219 -6.35 -24.15 -6.28
C ALA A 219 -5.18 -24.86 -6.98
N ALA A 220 -4.57 -24.26 -8.00
CA ALA A 220 -3.41 -24.82 -8.68
C ALA A 220 -2.19 -24.94 -7.75
N LEU A 221 -1.94 -23.93 -6.92
CA LEU A 221 -0.89 -23.97 -5.89
C LEU A 221 -1.13 -25.10 -4.90
N ASP A 222 -2.36 -25.27 -4.44
CA ASP A 222 -2.70 -26.32 -3.49
C ASP A 222 -2.44 -27.72 -4.08
N ALA A 223 -2.84 -27.94 -5.33
CA ALA A 223 -2.69 -29.20 -6.03
C ALA A 223 -1.25 -29.53 -6.44
N HIS A 224 -0.45 -28.54 -6.83
CA HIS A 224 0.82 -28.78 -7.53
C HIS A 224 2.07 -28.25 -6.82
N ALA A 225 1.96 -27.27 -5.91
CA ALA A 225 3.15 -26.75 -5.23
C ALA A 225 3.59 -27.68 -4.10
N ALA A 226 4.79 -28.24 -4.21
CA ALA A 226 5.47 -28.90 -3.09
C ALA A 226 5.82 -27.89 -1.99
N ARG A 227 6.30 -26.69 -2.38
CA ARG A 227 6.52 -25.54 -1.50
C ARG A 227 6.17 -24.23 -2.20
N CYS A 228 5.59 -23.29 -1.47
CA CYS A 228 5.22 -21.98 -1.97
C CYS A 228 5.72 -20.87 -1.04
N ALA A 229 6.70 -20.09 -1.48
CA ALA A 229 7.10 -18.86 -0.82
C ALA A 229 6.18 -17.73 -1.30
N VAL A 230 5.47 -17.07 -0.39
CA VAL A 230 4.60 -15.93 -0.69
C VAL A 230 5.32 -14.65 -0.27
N GLN A 231 5.79 -13.85 -1.23
CA GLN A 231 6.45 -12.58 -0.93
C GLN A 231 5.41 -11.47 -0.78
N VAL A 232 5.53 -10.72 0.32
CA VAL A 232 4.62 -9.63 0.70
C VAL A 232 5.40 -8.42 1.20
N ASP A 233 4.80 -7.24 1.08
CA ASP A 233 5.34 -6.00 1.64
C ASP A 233 4.22 -5.07 2.12
N ARG A 234 4.59 -3.88 2.61
CA ARG A 234 3.63 -2.84 3.06
C ARG A 234 2.65 -2.37 1.99
N TYR A 235 2.93 -2.64 0.71
CA TYR A 235 2.07 -2.31 -0.41
C TYR A 235 1.14 -3.47 -0.79
N THR A 236 1.41 -4.71 -0.33
CA THR A 236 0.45 -5.81 -0.34
C THR A 236 -0.78 -5.44 0.50
N PHE A 237 -1.91 -5.18 -0.16
CA PHE A 237 -3.08 -4.57 0.46
C PHE A 237 -4.39 -5.22 -0.02
N SER A 238 -5.45 -5.11 0.80
CA SER A 238 -6.81 -5.55 0.47
C SER A 238 -6.88 -7.01 -0.03
N ALA A 239 -7.39 -7.26 -1.24
CA ALA A 239 -7.50 -8.59 -1.82
C ALA A 239 -6.15 -9.33 -1.93
N ALA A 240 -5.01 -8.63 -2.02
CA ALA A 240 -3.72 -9.29 -2.04
C ALA A 240 -3.37 -9.91 -0.67
N ILE A 241 -3.77 -9.26 0.43
CA ILE A 241 -3.67 -9.83 1.79
C ILE A 241 -4.49 -11.11 1.87
N VAL A 242 -5.71 -11.07 1.34
CA VAL A 242 -6.62 -12.23 1.30
C VAL A 242 -5.99 -13.40 0.54
N VAL A 243 -5.44 -13.16 -0.65
CA VAL A 243 -4.76 -14.21 -1.42
C VAL A 243 -3.58 -14.78 -0.63
N ALA A 244 -2.75 -13.94 -0.01
CA ALA A 244 -1.59 -14.38 0.76
C ALA A 244 -1.99 -15.35 1.89
N VAL A 245 -3.03 -15.01 2.66
CA VAL A 245 -3.48 -15.84 3.77
C VAL A 245 -4.27 -17.07 3.33
N LEU A 246 -5.03 -16.99 2.23
CA LEU A 246 -5.70 -18.16 1.65
C LEU A 246 -4.70 -19.20 1.15
N VAL A 247 -3.63 -18.78 0.47
CA VAL A 247 -2.55 -19.69 0.06
C VAL A 247 -1.91 -20.33 1.29
N ARG A 248 -1.56 -19.55 2.31
CA ARG A 248 -0.98 -20.07 3.55
C ARG A 248 -1.90 -21.06 4.25
N HIS A 249 -3.19 -20.76 4.31
CA HIS A 249 -4.19 -21.62 4.93
C HIS A 249 -4.31 -22.97 4.18
N ARG A 250 -4.49 -22.94 2.85
CA ARG A 250 -4.69 -24.17 2.07
C ARG A 250 -3.46 -25.07 2.02
N LEU A 251 -2.28 -24.48 1.82
CA LEU A 251 -1.05 -25.25 1.68
C LEU A 251 -0.49 -25.71 3.04
N GLY A 252 -0.96 -25.14 4.15
CA GLY A 252 -0.45 -25.41 5.49
C GLY A 252 1.07 -25.24 5.53
N ALA A 253 1.78 -26.23 6.08
CA ALA A 253 3.25 -26.21 6.20
C ALA A 253 4.02 -26.02 4.88
N ARG A 254 3.39 -26.28 3.72
CA ARG A 254 4.00 -26.10 2.39
C ARG A 254 4.09 -24.64 1.96
N ALA A 255 3.39 -23.71 2.61
CA ALA A 255 3.46 -22.28 2.27
C ALA A 255 4.06 -21.45 3.40
N ARG A 256 4.87 -20.43 3.10
CA ARG A 256 5.36 -19.45 4.09
C ARG A 256 5.33 -18.05 3.50
N LEU A 257 5.04 -17.05 4.34
CA LEU A 257 5.10 -15.64 3.95
C LEU A 257 6.51 -15.11 4.20
N PHE A 258 7.04 -14.31 3.27
CA PHE A 258 8.36 -13.69 3.34
C PHE A 258 8.29 -12.22 2.99
N GLY A 259 9.14 -11.40 3.62
CA GLY A 259 9.26 -9.97 3.31
C GLY A 259 8.90 -9.08 4.49
N GLU A 260 8.00 -8.13 4.28
CA GLU A 260 7.64 -7.12 5.28
C GLU A 260 6.18 -7.24 5.73
N THR A 261 5.84 -6.54 6.81
CA THR A 261 4.45 -6.39 7.27
C THR A 261 3.56 -5.87 6.14
N MET A 262 2.45 -6.55 5.89
CA MET A 262 1.45 -6.16 4.89
C MET A 262 0.80 -4.81 5.21
N GLY A 263 0.21 -4.18 4.20
CA GLY A 263 -0.41 -2.87 4.31
C GLY A 263 -1.67 -2.82 5.18
N ASP A 264 -2.15 -3.93 5.72
CA ASP A 264 -3.24 -3.97 6.70
C ASP A 264 -3.14 -5.23 7.57
N GLY A 265 -3.99 -5.33 8.59
CA GLY A 265 -4.21 -6.54 9.35
C GLY A 265 -5.09 -7.55 8.61
N LEU A 266 -5.55 -8.57 9.34
CA LEU A 266 -6.50 -9.56 8.83
C LEU A 266 -7.96 -9.25 9.15
N THR A 267 -8.18 -8.25 9.99
CA THR A 267 -9.51 -7.79 10.39
C THR A 267 -9.62 -6.32 10.01
N PHE A 268 -10.42 -6.02 9.00
CA PHE A 268 -10.53 -4.69 8.43
C PHE A 268 -11.90 -4.47 7.81
N TRP A 269 -12.27 -3.21 7.62
CA TRP A 269 -13.46 -2.86 6.85
C TRP A 269 -13.02 -2.59 5.41
N ALA A 270 -13.57 -3.31 4.46
CA ALA A 270 -13.40 -3.06 3.04
C ALA A 270 -14.78 -2.96 2.38
N GLU A 271 -14.82 -3.20 1.08
CA GLU A 271 -15.97 -2.87 0.24
C GLU A 271 -16.39 -1.40 0.41
N GLY A 272 -17.62 -1.08 0.01
CA GLY A 272 -18.17 0.27 0.02
C GLY A 272 -17.94 0.99 -1.30
N GLY A 273 -17.67 2.30 -1.22
CA GLY A 273 -17.65 3.14 -2.41
C GLY A 273 -16.66 4.28 -2.33
N THR A 274 -16.61 5.03 -3.43
CA THR A 274 -15.77 6.20 -3.56
C THR A 274 -16.60 7.32 -4.17
N ALA A 275 -16.51 8.51 -3.58
CA ALA A 275 -17.17 9.72 -4.06
C ALA A 275 -16.13 10.82 -4.29
N THR A 276 -16.24 11.52 -5.41
CA THR A 276 -15.44 12.72 -5.67
C THR A 276 -16.02 13.88 -4.86
N LEU A 277 -15.18 14.57 -4.09
CA LEU A 277 -15.56 15.77 -3.36
C LEU A 277 -15.69 16.94 -4.36
N PRO A 278 -16.87 17.56 -4.49
CA PRO A 278 -17.18 18.44 -5.63
C PRO A 278 -16.33 19.70 -5.69
N GLN A 279 -15.86 20.20 -4.54
CA GLN A 279 -15.10 21.47 -4.47
C GLN A 279 -13.59 21.28 -4.52
N THR A 280 -13.08 20.08 -4.22
CA THR A 280 -11.64 19.83 -4.18
C THR A 280 -11.16 18.89 -5.27
N GLY A 281 -12.02 18.01 -5.78
CA GLY A 281 -11.64 16.92 -6.68
C GLY A 281 -11.03 15.71 -5.96
N ALA A 282 -10.78 15.79 -4.65
CA ALA A 282 -10.24 14.66 -3.87
C ALA A 282 -11.30 13.57 -3.76
N LEU A 283 -10.88 12.33 -3.52
CA LEU A 283 -11.81 11.21 -3.38
C LEU A 283 -12.02 10.88 -1.90
N LEU A 284 -13.28 10.75 -1.49
CA LEU A 284 -13.67 10.14 -0.22
C LEU A 284 -13.97 8.68 -0.48
N ARG A 285 -13.19 7.79 0.14
CA ARG A 285 -13.47 6.35 0.18
C ARG A 285 -14.07 5.98 1.53
N TRP A 286 -15.18 5.26 1.53
CA TRP A 286 -15.78 4.67 2.72
C TRP A 286 -15.88 3.15 2.55
N SER A 287 -15.94 2.46 3.68
CA SER A 287 -16.05 1.00 3.71
C SER A 287 -17.08 0.55 4.73
N ASP A 288 -17.90 -0.41 4.32
CA ASP A 288 -19.05 -0.95 5.04
C ASP A 288 -19.11 -2.48 5.03
N GLY A 289 -18.21 -3.16 4.30
CA GLY A 289 -18.05 -4.61 4.33
C GLY A 289 -17.00 -5.03 5.36
N PHE A 290 -17.37 -5.84 6.33
CA PHE A 290 -16.43 -6.32 7.35
C PHE A 290 -15.69 -7.56 6.89
N HIS A 291 -14.37 -7.58 7.04
CA HIS A 291 -13.52 -8.75 6.80
C HIS A 291 -12.85 -9.18 8.08
N ASP A 292 -12.93 -10.48 8.40
CA ASP A 292 -12.13 -11.12 9.43
C ASP A 292 -11.54 -12.43 8.89
N TRP A 293 -10.30 -12.36 8.45
CA TRP A 293 -9.56 -13.51 7.94
C TRP A 293 -8.79 -14.23 9.06
N ALA A 294 -8.59 -13.57 10.20
CA ALA A 294 -7.96 -14.20 11.36
C ALA A 294 -8.87 -15.30 11.94
N HIS A 295 -10.17 -14.99 12.08
CA HIS A 295 -11.16 -15.86 12.71
C HIS A 295 -12.22 -16.40 11.74
N GLY A 296 -12.21 -15.99 10.47
CA GLY A 296 -13.27 -16.28 9.50
C GLY A 296 -14.50 -15.40 9.76
N ASP A 297 -15.69 -15.84 9.32
CA ASP A 297 -16.94 -15.09 9.55
C ASP A 297 -17.93 -15.82 10.48
N PRO A 298 -17.60 -16.05 11.76
CA PRO A 298 -18.46 -16.80 12.69
C PRO A 298 -19.79 -16.09 12.97
N GLU A 299 -19.83 -14.76 12.82
CA GLU A 299 -21.01 -13.92 13.12
C GLU A 299 -21.80 -13.54 11.85
N GLY A 300 -21.37 -13.98 10.67
CA GLY A 300 -22.07 -13.67 9.42
C GLY A 300 -22.04 -12.19 9.03
N ARG A 301 -21.05 -11.41 9.51
CA ARG A 301 -20.91 -9.96 9.31
C ARG A 301 -20.29 -9.60 7.96
N GLY A 302 -19.68 -10.56 7.29
CA GLY A 302 -19.03 -10.34 6.01
C GLY A 302 -20.01 -10.08 4.86
N PRO A 303 -19.56 -9.46 3.76
CA PRO A 303 -20.35 -9.32 2.53
C PRO A 303 -20.84 -10.68 2.02
N ALA A 304 -22.13 -10.77 1.67
CA ALA A 304 -22.83 -12.03 1.49
C ALA A 304 -22.19 -12.98 0.46
N ASP A 305 -21.64 -12.41 -0.61
CA ASP A 305 -20.93 -13.07 -1.70
C ASP A 305 -19.51 -13.54 -1.32
N LEU A 306 -18.88 -12.90 -0.34
CA LEU A 306 -17.53 -13.22 0.11
C LEU A 306 -17.50 -14.20 1.28
N ARG A 307 -18.55 -14.23 2.11
CA ARG A 307 -18.65 -15.11 3.30
C ARG A 307 -18.29 -16.58 3.04
N PRO A 308 -18.71 -17.23 1.94
CA PRO A 308 -18.36 -18.63 1.67
C PRO A 308 -16.84 -18.88 1.58
N HIS A 309 -16.05 -17.83 1.38
CA HIS A 309 -14.61 -17.90 1.25
C HIS A 309 -13.85 -17.45 2.51
N MET A 310 -14.52 -16.83 3.48
CA MET A 310 -13.91 -16.29 4.70
C MET A 310 -13.61 -17.39 5.71
N VAL A 311 -12.44 -18.01 5.56
CA VAL A 311 -11.92 -19.06 6.44
C VAL A 311 -10.98 -18.49 7.50
N ALA A 312 -10.96 -19.12 8.68
CA ALA A 312 -10.04 -18.75 9.75
C ALA A 312 -8.60 -19.15 9.38
N THR A 313 -7.74 -18.16 9.11
CA THR A 313 -6.33 -18.41 8.77
C THR A 313 -5.39 -18.30 9.97
N GLY A 314 -5.86 -17.73 11.08
CA GLY A 314 -5.01 -17.27 12.17
C GLY A 314 -4.04 -16.16 11.72
N THR A 315 -3.21 -15.68 12.64
CA THR A 315 -2.20 -14.65 12.35
C THR A 315 -0.97 -15.27 11.71
N PRO A 316 -0.64 -14.97 10.44
CA PRO A 316 0.54 -15.51 9.79
C PRO A 316 1.81 -14.88 10.37
N HIS A 317 2.85 -15.70 10.50
CA HIS A 317 4.20 -15.21 10.69
C HIS A 317 4.83 -14.89 9.34
N ILE A 318 5.42 -13.71 9.21
CA ILE A 318 6.16 -13.26 8.02
C ILE A 318 7.64 -13.42 8.32
N HIS A 319 8.31 -14.27 7.55
CA HIS A 319 9.73 -14.54 7.67
C HIS A 319 10.56 -13.46 6.96
N PRO A 320 11.81 -13.21 7.39
CA PRO A 320 12.75 -12.36 6.66
C PRO A 320 12.96 -12.87 5.22
N GLU A 321 13.00 -11.96 4.24
CA GLU A 321 13.19 -12.34 2.82
C GLU A 321 14.48 -13.12 2.57
N ARG A 322 15.55 -12.81 3.31
CA ARG A 322 16.85 -13.53 3.23
C ARG A 322 16.76 -15.03 3.53
N ASP A 323 15.70 -15.48 4.19
CA ASP A 323 15.50 -16.89 4.56
C ASP A 323 14.73 -17.66 3.46
N LEU A 324 14.23 -16.97 2.42
CA LEU A 324 13.35 -17.55 1.40
C LEU A 324 14.03 -18.65 0.61
N GLU A 325 15.21 -18.40 0.05
CA GLU A 325 15.87 -19.32 -0.87
C GLU A 325 16.25 -20.63 -0.17
N GLY A 326 16.83 -20.55 1.03
CA GLY A 326 17.18 -21.71 1.83
C GLY A 326 15.94 -22.52 2.25
N TRP A 327 14.82 -21.86 2.54
CA TRP A 327 13.59 -22.58 2.86
C TRP A 327 12.94 -23.22 1.64
N LEU A 328 12.98 -22.58 0.47
CA LEU A 328 12.32 -23.12 -0.72
C LEU A 328 13.05 -24.35 -1.27
N THR A 329 14.39 -24.36 -1.16
CA THR A 329 15.26 -25.38 -1.76
C THR A 329 15.67 -26.52 -0.83
N ALA A 330 15.44 -26.41 0.48
CA ALA A 330 15.61 -27.51 1.45
C ALA A 330 14.64 -28.68 1.19
#